data_AF-A0A7W3D9U1-F1
#
_entry.id   AF-A0A7W3D9U1-F1
#
_cell.length_a   1.000
_cell.length_b   1.000
_cell.length_c   1.000
_cell.angle_alpha   90.00
_cell.angle_beta   90.00
_cell.angle_gamma   90.00
#
_symmetry.space_group_name_H-M   'P 1'
#
loop_
_entity.id
_entity.type
_entity.pdbx_description
1 polymer ?
#
loop_
_entity_poly.entity_id
_entity_poly.type
_entity_poly.pdbx_seq_one_letter_code
_entity_poly.pdbx_strand_id
1 'polypeptide(L)'
;MIKSIWFKMPSAWIRDGGLRLFKWNNDELGSTSSKIAALQLYYVIAMTLEPVELSDAFDVTIVRGLSKATFNRFRTLTGMSRASIAAGLETLIQSGLVIRHRQGKCCFYEINGYVPGGGGWCKVPLRKVTGANGEVRAFLQFTLRKKIELYALKFYLYVCYARDNHTEGT
;
A
#
# COMPACT_ATOMS: atom_id res chain seq x y z
N MET A 1 15.64 3.84 13.65
CA MET A 1 16.40 2.59 13.48
C MET A 1 15.56 1.63 12.64
N ILE A 2 15.98 1.29 11.42
CA ILE A 2 15.23 0.36 10.56
C ILE A 2 15.41 -1.06 11.13
N LYS A 3 14.36 -1.61 11.76
CA LYS A 3 14.41 -2.94 12.43
C LYS A 3 14.57 -4.12 11.47
N SER A 4 14.24 -3.96 10.19
CA SER A 4 14.32 -5.01 9.17
C SER A 4 14.60 -4.38 7.81
N ILE A 5 15.44 -5.02 7.00
CA ILE A 5 15.73 -4.57 5.63
C ILE A 5 14.55 -4.84 4.65
N TRP A 6 13.51 -5.53 5.13
CA TRP A 6 12.27 -5.89 4.43
C TRP A 6 11.03 -5.48 5.22
N PHE A 7 9.88 -5.32 4.54
CA PHE A 7 8.56 -5.29 5.18
C PHE A 7 7.62 -6.30 4.54
N LYS A 8 6.54 -6.64 5.25
CA LYS A 8 5.48 -7.54 4.76
C LYS A 8 4.40 -6.69 4.08
N MET A 9 4.12 -6.97 2.81
CA MET A 9 3.02 -6.36 2.08
C MET A 9 1.93 -7.41 1.81
N PRO A 10 0.66 -7.16 2.17
CA PRO A 10 -0.41 -8.09 1.81
C PRO A 10 -0.49 -8.26 0.28
N SER A 11 -0.72 -9.48 -0.17
CA SER A 11 -0.57 -9.84 -1.59
C SER A 11 -1.58 -10.87 -2.09
N ALA A 12 -2.45 -11.40 -1.22
CA ALA A 12 -3.52 -12.33 -1.60
C ALA A 12 -4.37 -11.78 -2.76
N TRP A 13 -4.74 -10.51 -2.72
CA TRP A 13 -5.50 -9.85 -3.80
C TRP A 13 -4.76 -9.85 -5.16
N ILE A 14 -3.43 -9.93 -5.18
CA ILE A 14 -2.64 -10.04 -6.41
C ILE A 14 -2.77 -11.44 -7.00
N ARG A 15 -2.67 -12.48 -6.16
CA ARG A 15 -2.92 -13.88 -6.55
C ARG A 15 -4.28 -14.05 -7.20
N ASP A 16 -5.29 -13.39 -6.63
CA ASP A 16 -6.68 -13.49 -7.07
C ASP A 16 -6.97 -12.59 -8.29
N GLY A 17 -5.92 -12.10 -8.97
CA GLY A 17 -6.01 -11.35 -10.22
C GLY A 17 -6.33 -9.86 -10.06
N GLY A 18 -6.33 -9.31 -8.84
CA GLY A 18 -6.76 -7.94 -8.56
C GLY A 18 -5.94 -6.85 -9.25
N LEU A 19 -4.69 -7.10 -9.67
CA LEU A 19 -3.94 -6.16 -10.52
C LEU A 19 -4.65 -5.88 -11.86
N ARG A 20 -5.51 -6.79 -12.35
CA ARG A 20 -6.29 -6.60 -13.58
C ARG A 20 -7.37 -5.52 -13.45
N LEU A 21 -7.76 -5.17 -12.23
CA LEU A 21 -8.71 -4.09 -11.94
C LEU A 21 -8.14 -2.72 -12.33
N PHE A 22 -6.83 -2.52 -12.16
CA PHE A 22 -6.14 -1.27 -12.47
C PHE A 22 -5.74 -1.21 -13.96
N LYS A 23 -6.70 -0.86 -14.82
CA LYS A 23 -6.50 -0.72 -16.28
C LYS A 23 -6.09 0.72 -16.67
N TRP A 24 -5.36 0.86 -17.78
CA TRP A 24 -5.00 2.18 -18.34
C TRP A 24 -6.17 2.77 -19.14
N ASN A 25 -7.16 3.29 -18.43
CA ASN A 25 -8.34 3.94 -18.93
C ASN A 25 -8.95 4.77 -17.79
N ASN A 26 -9.83 5.71 -18.11
CA ASN A 26 -10.73 6.29 -17.12
C ASN A 26 -11.98 5.41 -17.07
N ASP A 27 -12.40 5.02 -15.88
CA ASP A 27 -13.61 4.24 -15.64
C ASP A 27 -14.13 4.54 -14.24
N GLU A 28 -15.12 3.76 -13.78
CA GLU A 28 -15.75 3.92 -12.48
C GLU A 28 -14.72 3.91 -11.33
N LEU A 29 -13.65 3.13 -11.44
CA LEU A 29 -12.62 3.01 -10.40
C LEU A 29 -11.79 4.31 -10.23
N GLY A 30 -11.72 5.12 -11.29
CA GLY A 30 -11.02 6.40 -11.28
C GLY A 30 -10.23 6.68 -12.56
N SER A 31 -9.49 7.78 -12.52
CA SER A 31 -8.64 8.19 -13.63
C SER A 31 -7.37 7.34 -13.72
N THR A 32 -6.71 7.38 -14.88
CA THR A 32 -5.39 6.74 -15.07
C THR A 32 -4.36 7.18 -14.02
N SER A 33 -4.35 8.47 -13.65
CA SER A 33 -3.44 9.02 -12.64
C SER A 33 -3.80 8.58 -11.22
N SER A 34 -5.08 8.49 -10.87
CA SER A 34 -5.51 8.02 -9.55
C SER A 34 -5.21 6.53 -9.36
N LYS A 35 -5.26 5.72 -10.42
CA LYS A 35 -4.87 4.30 -10.40
C LYS A 35 -3.38 4.09 -10.13
N ILE A 36 -2.50 4.93 -10.69
CA ILE A 36 -1.07 4.90 -10.34
C ILE A 36 -0.87 5.33 -8.88
N ALA A 37 -1.50 6.43 -8.47
CA ALA A 37 -1.42 6.93 -7.10
C ALA A 37 -1.93 5.90 -6.08
N ALA A 38 -3.01 5.19 -6.40
CA ALA A 38 -3.60 4.13 -5.59
C ALA A 38 -2.60 3.00 -5.33
N LEU A 39 -1.94 2.48 -6.36
CA LEU A 39 -0.95 1.41 -6.18
C LEU A 39 0.30 1.89 -5.41
N GLN A 40 0.73 3.15 -5.57
CA GLN A 40 1.80 3.72 -4.74
C GLN A 40 1.36 3.86 -3.28
N LEU A 41 0.11 4.28 -3.04
CA LEU A 41 -0.47 4.40 -1.71
C LEU A 41 -0.62 3.05 -1.04
N TYR A 42 -1.06 2.02 -1.76
CA TYR A 42 -1.15 0.65 -1.27
C TYR A 42 0.19 0.19 -0.69
N TYR A 43 1.25 0.39 -1.47
CA TYR A 43 2.61 0.08 -1.07
C TYR A 43 3.01 0.80 0.23
N VAL A 44 2.82 2.12 0.31
CA VAL A 44 3.26 2.88 1.50
C VAL A 44 2.34 2.68 2.70
N ILE A 45 1.06 2.36 2.50
CA ILE A 45 0.16 1.96 3.59
C ILE A 45 0.66 0.65 4.19
N ALA A 46 0.95 -0.36 3.35
CA ALA A 46 1.52 -1.63 3.79
C ALA A 46 2.85 -1.44 4.54
N MET A 47 3.71 -0.55 4.03
CA MET A 47 5.00 -0.22 4.63
C MET A 47 4.89 0.42 6.02
N THR A 48 3.78 1.09 6.32
CA THR A 48 3.57 1.78 7.60
C THR A 48 2.49 1.11 8.46
N LEU A 49 2.18 -0.17 8.23
CA LEU A 49 1.25 -0.90 9.09
C LEU A 49 1.87 -1.12 10.46
N GLU A 50 1.11 -0.80 11.49
CA GLU A 50 1.40 -1.14 12.88
C GLU A 50 0.34 -2.13 13.37
N PRO A 51 0.74 -3.20 14.09
CA PRO A 51 -0.23 -4.07 14.74
C PRO A 51 -0.94 -3.30 15.85
N VAL A 52 -2.25 -3.42 15.90
CA VAL A 52 -3.11 -2.84 16.93
C VAL A 52 -4.03 -3.93 17.45
N GLU A 53 -4.02 -4.11 18.76
CA GLU A 53 -4.95 -4.99 19.46
C GLU A 53 -6.27 -4.25 19.66
N LEU A 54 -7.36 -4.90 19.26
CA LEU A 54 -8.71 -4.41 19.42
C LEU A 54 -9.48 -5.49 20.15
N SER A 55 -10.03 -5.16 21.31
CA SER A 55 -11.01 -6.00 22.00
C SER A 55 -12.39 -5.70 21.43
N ASP A 56 -13.13 -6.73 21.04
CA ASP A 56 -14.53 -6.59 20.64
C ASP A 56 -15.48 -6.68 21.86
N ALA A 57 -16.80 -6.58 21.61
CA ALA A 57 -17.82 -6.62 22.65
C ALA A 57 -17.94 -7.97 23.41
N PHE A 58 -17.33 -9.03 22.88
CA PHE A 58 -17.27 -10.37 23.47
C PHE A 58 -15.92 -10.64 24.16
N ASP A 59 -15.12 -9.60 24.41
CA ASP A 59 -13.79 -9.68 25.02
C ASP A 59 -12.79 -10.53 24.20
N VAL A 60 -13.04 -10.65 22.90
CA VAL A 60 -12.13 -11.32 21.97
C VAL A 60 -11.09 -10.30 21.48
N THR A 61 -9.81 -10.54 21.77
CA THR A 61 -8.71 -9.72 21.26
C THR A 61 -8.36 -10.10 19.81
N ILE A 62 -8.54 -9.15 18.89
CA ILE A 62 -8.17 -9.29 17.48
C ILE A 62 -7.02 -8.35 17.16
N VAL A 63 -5.96 -8.88 16.55
CA VAL A 63 -4.85 -8.07 16.03
C VAL A 63 -5.15 -7.61 14.61
N ARG A 64 -5.13 -6.30 14.37
CA ARG A 64 -5.27 -5.71 13.03
C ARG A 64 -4.03 -4.90 12.65
N GLY A 65 -3.78 -4.79 11.35
CA GLY A 65 -2.73 -3.89 10.84
C GLY A 65 -3.34 -2.54 10.46
N LEU A 66 -2.94 -1.47 11.14
CA LEU A 66 -3.41 -0.11 10.84
C LEU A 66 -2.25 0.81 10.47
N SER A 67 -2.41 1.56 9.38
CA SER A 67 -1.54 2.68 9.05
C SER A 67 -2.14 3.98 9.60
N LYS A 68 -1.34 4.69 10.40
CA LYS A 68 -1.64 6.03 10.94
C LYS A 68 -1.07 7.16 10.05
N ALA A 69 -0.63 6.83 8.83
CA ALA A 69 0.05 7.78 7.97
C ALA A 69 -0.86 8.98 7.63
N THR A 70 -0.40 10.18 7.98
CA THR A 70 -1.08 11.43 7.62
C THR A 70 -0.85 11.77 6.15
N PHE A 71 -1.61 12.73 5.61
CA PHE A 71 -1.35 13.29 4.28
C PHE A 71 0.10 13.80 4.14
N ASN A 72 0.65 14.47 5.15
CA ASN A 72 2.04 14.93 5.11
C ASN A 72 3.03 13.75 5.08
N ARG A 73 2.71 12.67 5.80
CA ARG A 73 3.52 11.44 5.72
C ARG A 73 3.44 10.82 4.34
N PHE A 74 2.24 10.67 3.75
CA PHE A 74 2.11 10.16 2.38
C PHE A 74 2.87 11.01 1.38
N ARG A 75 2.81 12.35 1.46
CA ARG A 75 3.60 13.25 0.63
C ARG A 75 5.10 12.99 0.76
N THR A 76 5.58 12.80 1.98
CA THR A 76 7.00 12.48 2.23
C THR A 76 7.37 11.14 1.60
N LEU A 77 6.49 10.14 1.72
CA LEU A 77 6.74 8.78 1.23
C LEU A 77 6.69 8.66 -0.30
N THR A 78 5.84 9.44 -0.97
CA THR A 78 5.54 9.26 -2.41
C THR A 78 5.89 10.46 -3.29
N GLY A 79 6.10 11.66 -2.72
CA GLY A 79 6.29 12.89 -3.49
C GLY A 79 5.00 13.47 -4.10
N MET A 80 3.85 12.83 -3.89
CA MET A 80 2.60 13.23 -4.52
C MET A 80 1.98 14.51 -3.94
N SER A 81 1.14 15.17 -4.72
CA SER A 81 0.29 16.28 -4.24
C SER A 81 -0.82 15.77 -3.32
N ARG A 82 -1.42 16.67 -2.51
CA ARG A 82 -2.58 16.31 -1.67
C ARG A 82 -3.78 15.83 -2.50
N ALA A 83 -4.02 16.44 -3.67
CA ALA A 83 -5.10 16.05 -4.56
C ALA A 83 -4.88 14.64 -5.14
N SER A 84 -3.65 14.34 -5.58
CA SER A 84 -3.28 13.01 -6.07
C SER A 84 -3.41 11.94 -4.99
N ILE A 85 -3.00 12.25 -3.75
CA ILE A 85 -3.16 11.34 -2.60
C ILE A 85 -4.65 11.10 -2.33
N ALA A 86 -5.47 12.14 -2.28
CA ALA A 86 -6.90 12.00 -2.04
C ALA A 86 -7.55 11.11 -3.12
N ALA A 87 -7.29 11.39 -4.41
CA ALA A 87 -7.82 10.61 -5.51
C ALA A 87 -7.36 9.14 -5.46
N GLY A 88 -6.08 8.90 -5.17
CA GLY A 88 -5.55 7.53 -5.05
C GLY A 88 -6.12 6.76 -3.85
N LEU A 89 -6.35 7.43 -2.71
CA LEU A 89 -7.00 6.82 -1.55
C LEU A 89 -8.45 6.45 -1.84
N GLU A 90 -9.22 7.32 -2.49
CA GLU A 90 -10.60 7.00 -2.87
C GLU A 90 -10.65 5.84 -3.89
N THR A 91 -9.74 5.83 -4.88
CA THR A 91 -9.57 4.68 -5.79
C THR A 91 -9.25 3.38 -5.05
N LEU A 92 -8.43 3.40 -3.98
CA LEU A 92 -8.16 2.22 -3.15
C LEU A 92 -9.39 1.77 -2.35
N ILE A 93 -10.12 2.71 -1.77
CA ILE A 93 -11.35 2.40 -1.01
C ILE A 93 -12.39 1.80 -1.93
N GLN A 94 -12.60 2.40 -3.11
CA GLN A 94 -13.54 1.90 -4.11
C GLN A 94 -13.13 0.53 -4.67
N SER A 95 -11.83 0.24 -4.77
CA SER A 95 -11.36 -1.10 -5.15
C SER A 95 -11.61 -2.18 -4.09
N GLY A 96 -12.00 -1.80 -2.86
CA GLY A 96 -12.16 -2.70 -1.73
C GLY A 96 -10.86 -3.17 -1.09
N LEU A 97 -9.69 -2.67 -1.52
CA LEU A 97 -8.39 -3.05 -0.98
C LEU A 97 -8.06 -2.39 0.35
N VAL A 98 -8.59 -1.20 0.61
CA VAL A 98 -8.31 -0.43 1.83
C VAL A 98 -9.61 0.04 2.47
N ILE A 99 -9.70 -0.14 3.79
CA ILE A 99 -10.76 0.41 4.62
C ILE A 99 -10.21 1.66 5.32
N ARG A 100 -10.96 2.75 5.27
CA ARG A 100 -10.63 4.00 5.99
C ARG A 100 -11.48 4.11 7.24
N HIS A 101 -10.82 4.13 8.39
CA HIS A 101 -11.44 4.44 9.68
C HIS A 101 -11.22 5.91 10.03
N ARG A 102 -12.23 6.56 10.64
CA ARG A 102 -12.12 7.94 11.11
C ARG A 102 -12.37 8.01 12.61
N GLN A 103 -11.49 8.70 13.32
CA GLN A 103 -11.63 9.01 14.74
C GLN A 103 -11.35 10.51 14.94
N GLY A 104 -12.41 11.29 15.09
CA GLY A 104 -12.30 12.75 15.08
C GLY A 104 -11.64 13.27 13.80
N LYS A 105 -10.53 14.00 13.95
CA LYS A 105 -9.75 14.55 12.82
C LYS A 105 -8.73 13.56 12.24
N CYS A 106 -8.54 12.40 12.88
CA CYS A 106 -7.57 11.39 12.47
C CYS A 106 -8.19 10.36 11.52
N CYS A 107 -7.39 9.90 10.55
CA CYS A 107 -7.75 8.79 9.66
C CYS A 107 -6.75 7.65 9.87
N PHE A 108 -7.27 6.43 9.83
CA PHE A 108 -6.49 5.19 9.88
C PHE A 108 -6.84 4.36 8.66
N TYR A 109 -5.86 3.64 8.12
CA TYR A 109 -6.03 2.83 6.92
C TYR A 109 -5.71 1.37 7.23
N GLU A 110 -6.67 0.50 6.97
CA GLU A 110 -6.55 -0.95 7.09
C GLU A 110 -6.51 -1.56 5.69
N ILE A 111 -5.65 -2.56 5.47
CA ILE A 111 -5.72 -3.35 4.24
C ILE A 111 -6.75 -4.46 4.44
N ASN A 112 -7.78 -4.47 3.59
CA ASN A 112 -8.90 -5.38 3.72
C ASN A 112 -8.44 -6.85 3.64
N GLY A 113 -8.95 -7.69 4.54
CA GLY A 113 -8.64 -9.12 4.60
C GLY A 113 -7.23 -9.48 5.08
N TYR A 114 -6.43 -8.51 5.55
CA TYR A 114 -5.09 -8.79 6.08
C TYR A 114 -5.08 -8.88 7.61
N VAL A 115 -4.63 -10.03 8.12
CA VAL A 115 -4.40 -10.25 9.56
C VAL A 115 -2.90 -10.33 9.81
N PRO A 116 -2.31 -9.42 10.62
CA PRO A 116 -0.90 -9.50 10.99
C PRO A 116 -0.55 -10.86 11.62
N GLY A 117 0.57 -11.44 11.19
CA GLY A 117 0.98 -12.78 11.64
C GLY A 117 0.40 -13.94 10.81
N GLY A 118 -0.66 -13.69 10.03
CA GLY A 118 -1.21 -14.65 9.07
C GLY A 118 -0.37 -14.81 7.80
N GLY A 119 -0.88 -15.63 6.87
CA GLY A 119 -0.34 -15.79 5.52
C GLY A 119 -0.76 -14.70 4.53
N GLY A 120 -0.60 -14.93 3.22
CA GLY A 120 -1.14 -14.05 2.19
C GLY A 120 -0.39 -12.73 1.98
N TRP A 121 0.85 -12.63 2.43
CA TRP A 121 1.74 -11.48 2.24
C TRP A 121 2.97 -11.87 1.41
N CYS A 122 3.64 -10.86 0.85
CA CYS A 122 4.92 -11.00 0.17
C CYS A 122 5.99 -10.11 0.82
N LYS A 123 7.25 -10.57 0.76
CA LYS A 123 8.43 -9.87 1.27
C LYS A 123 8.83 -8.76 0.29
N VAL A 124 8.88 -7.51 0.77
CA VAL A 124 9.21 -6.35 -0.06
C VAL A 124 10.46 -5.65 0.46
N PRO A 125 11.44 -5.30 -0.40
CA PRO A 125 12.63 -4.57 0.04
C PRO A 125 12.26 -3.24 0.69
N LEU A 126 12.90 -2.91 1.81
CA LEU A 126 12.74 -1.61 2.47
C LEU A 126 14.01 -0.77 2.28
N ARG A 127 15.15 -1.24 2.79
CA ARG A 127 16.39 -0.44 2.89
C ARG A 127 16.91 0.08 1.55
N LYS A 128 16.78 -0.70 0.48
CA LYS A 128 17.31 -0.36 -0.85
C LYS A 128 16.41 0.60 -1.63
N VAL A 129 15.13 0.67 -1.28
CA VAL A 129 14.13 1.50 -1.99
C VAL A 129 13.82 2.79 -1.23
N THR A 130 14.02 2.80 0.09
CA THR A 130 13.83 4.00 0.91
C THR A 130 15.05 4.92 0.89
N GLY A 131 14.84 6.22 0.80
CA GLY A 131 15.87 7.22 1.00
C GLY A 131 15.96 7.72 2.44
N ALA A 132 16.69 8.82 2.64
CA ALA A 132 17.09 9.28 3.98
C ALA A 132 15.92 9.79 4.82
N ASN A 133 14.88 10.32 4.18
CA ASN A 133 13.66 10.81 4.84
C ASN A 133 12.56 9.74 4.91
N GLY A 134 12.88 8.51 4.50
CA GLY A 134 11.95 7.37 4.40
C GLY A 134 11.11 7.38 3.13
N GLU A 135 11.36 8.30 2.20
CA GLU A 135 10.73 8.37 0.89
C GLU A 135 11.03 7.11 0.06
N VAL A 136 10.06 6.65 -0.73
CA VAL A 136 10.31 5.60 -1.73
C VAL A 136 10.90 6.27 -2.97
N ARG A 137 12.21 6.12 -3.17
CA ARG A 137 12.97 6.88 -4.17
C ARG A 137 12.39 6.78 -5.59
N ALA A 138 11.91 5.59 -5.95
CA ALA A 138 11.31 5.36 -7.27
C ALA A 138 10.03 6.18 -7.47
N PHE A 139 9.22 6.38 -6.43
CA PHE A 139 7.94 7.10 -6.54
C PHE A 139 8.13 8.59 -6.81
N LEU A 140 9.24 9.18 -6.36
CA LEU A 140 9.57 10.57 -6.65
C LEU A 140 9.80 10.87 -8.14
N GLN A 141 10.04 9.83 -8.95
CA GLN A 141 10.27 9.96 -10.40
C GLN A 141 8.98 9.79 -11.21
N PHE A 142 7.87 9.43 -10.57
CA PHE A 142 6.60 9.20 -11.27
C PHE A 142 5.89 10.52 -11.51
N THR A 143 5.41 10.71 -12.73
CA THR A 143 4.58 11.85 -13.14
C THR A 143 3.08 11.58 -12.97
N LEU A 144 2.70 10.31 -12.77
CA LEU A 144 1.32 9.78 -12.72
C LEU A 144 0.57 9.94 -14.05
N ARG A 145 1.27 10.09 -15.17
CA ARG A 145 0.69 10.44 -16.48
C ARG A 145 1.06 9.46 -17.58
N LYS A 146 1.94 8.50 -17.32
CA LYS A 146 2.42 7.60 -18.37
C LYS A 146 1.91 6.18 -18.15
N LYS A 147 1.44 5.55 -19.23
CA LYS A 147 1.00 4.15 -19.23
C LYS A 147 2.07 3.24 -18.62
N ILE A 148 3.32 3.44 -19.00
CA ILE A 148 4.45 2.64 -18.51
C ILE A 148 4.61 2.69 -16.98
N GLU A 149 4.26 3.80 -16.32
CA GLU A 149 4.35 3.92 -14.85
C GLU A 149 3.36 2.96 -14.17
N LEU A 150 2.12 2.89 -14.67
CA LEU A 150 1.11 1.96 -14.15
C LEU A 150 1.56 0.50 -14.32
N TYR A 151 2.01 0.13 -15.52
CA TYR A 151 2.43 -1.24 -15.78
C TYR A 151 3.73 -1.62 -15.07
N ALA A 152 4.69 -0.69 -14.92
CA ALA A 152 5.90 -0.91 -14.14
C ALA A 152 5.57 -1.20 -12.67
N LEU A 153 4.64 -0.45 -12.09
CA LEU A 153 4.21 -0.66 -10.71
C LEU A 153 3.46 -1.98 -10.54
N LYS A 154 2.55 -2.32 -11.47
CA LYS A 154 1.87 -3.63 -11.48
C LYS A 154 2.86 -4.78 -11.61
N PHE A 155 3.85 -4.66 -12.50
CA PHE A 155 4.89 -5.66 -12.69
C PHE A 155 5.73 -5.82 -11.44
N TYR A 156 6.16 -4.72 -10.81
CA TYR A 156 6.93 -4.75 -9.57
C TYR A 156 6.13 -5.43 -8.43
N LEU A 157 4.86 -5.07 -8.23
CA LEU A 157 4.00 -5.70 -7.22
C LEU A 157 3.81 -7.19 -7.50
N TYR A 158 3.64 -7.58 -8.77
CA TYR A 158 3.55 -8.99 -9.17
C TYR A 158 4.84 -9.75 -8.89
N VAL A 159 6.02 -9.17 -9.19
CA VAL A 159 7.32 -9.79 -8.90
C VAL A 159 7.52 -9.97 -7.40
N CYS A 160 7.15 -8.98 -6.59
CA CYS A 160 7.16 -9.12 -5.13
C CYS A 160 6.27 -10.28 -4.68
N TYR A 161 5.04 -10.37 -5.21
CA TYR A 161 4.11 -11.45 -4.91
C TYR A 161 4.63 -12.84 -5.33
N ALA A 162 5.20 -12.96 -6.53
CA ALA A 162 5.66 -14.23 -7.09
C ALA A 162 6.96 -14.73 -6.45
N ARG A 163 7.74 -13.83 -5.83
CA ARG A 163 8.97 -14.16 -5.13
C ARG A 163 8.67 -14.90 -3.82
N ASP A 164 9.49 -15.90 -3.54
CA ASP A 164 9.46 -16.61 -2.26
C ASP A 164 9.76 -15.69 -1.04
N ASN A 165 9.05 -15.97 0.05
CA ASN A 165 9.17 -15.30 1.34
C ASN A 165 10.29 -15.86 2.21
N HIS A 166 10.80 -17.07 1.95
CA HIS A 166 11.82 -17.72 2.77
C HIS A 166 13.24 -17.31 2.38
N THR A 167 13.48 -17.03 1.11
CA THR A 167 14.80 -16.69 0.60
C THR A 167 15.22 -15.27 1.05
N GLU A 168 16.21 -15.19 1.92
CA GLU A 168 16.99 -13.97 2.19
C GLU A 168 17.97 -13.82 1.03
N GLY A 169 17.76 -12.86 0.14
CA GLY A 169 18.66 -12.69 -1.01
C GLY A 169 20.08 -12.42 -0.52
N THR A 170 21.03 -13.23 -1.02
CA THR A 170 22.49 -13.09 -0.91
C THR A 170 22.99 -11.67 -1.14
#